data_AF-X1SDG7-F1
#
_entry.id   AF-X1SDG7-F1
#
_cell.length_a   1.000
_cell.length_b   1.000
_cell.length_c   1.000
_cell.angle_alpha   90.00
_cell.angle_beta   90.00
_cell.angle_gamma   90.00
#
_symmetry.space_group_name_H-M   'P 1'
#
loop_
_entity.id
_entity.type
_entity.pdbx_description
1 polymer ?
#
loop_
_entity_poly.entity_id
_entity_poly.type
_entity_poly.pdbx_seq_one_letter_code
_entity_poly.pdbx_strand_id
1 'polypeptide(L)'
;QELIDYCRNDVVIEYENFRQFIRFLEGNNISRLCYTRASTAMAAYLLRHYHIPIYIHNNAEAIKLERDSYKGGRCECFYIGKLNHEPHYVLDVNSLYPFVMRNNEYPVKYSCIMPSMSVKDLTEYIKTMAVVARVIIDTNEPVYAIRRDRTLFPIGIFETVLTTPELKYALEHGHIKRVYDCVLYERANIFKSYVDTIYTLRQDFKSAGVAVYENLCKYLLNSLYGKFGQKAENWIKIGNCPDEPDREEMLFTYGSNKVMRIRYLLGELFELKSYSEAFNSFPAISSHVTAYGRMYLWSLMQLAGTGNYFYGDTDSLIVNEKGMDNLTPVLNDTKLGFMKHEETIHKLIIHGLKDYEKDSKVVIKGIRKNAVKIGEGVYQQEQWSSFKGLLHSGDINTYTVKNVTKHLTRNYTKGIVTDSGVVKPISLAEENCYVN
;
A
#
# COMPACT_ATOMS: atom_id res chain seq x y z
N GLN A 1 26.16 -3.17 -33.59
CA GLN A 1 26.74 -4.28 -32.81
C GLN A 1 26.41 -4.09 -31.32
N GLU A 2 26.83 -2.99 -30.71
CA GLU A 2 26.60 -2.71 -29.27
C GLU A 2 25.12 -2.77 -28.81
N LEU A 3 24.19 -2.17 -29.55
CA LEU A 3 22.75 -2.24 -29.23
C LEU A 3 22.13 -3.64 -29.40
N ILE A 4 22.65 -4.43 -30.34
CA ILE A 4 22.19 -5.82 -30.58
C ILE A 4 22.64 -6.70 -29.41
N ASP A 5 23.89 -6.54 -28.98
CA ASP A 5 24.44 -7.29 -27.85
C ASP A 5 23.76 -6.86 -26.54
N TYR A 6 23.45 -5.57 -26.36
CA TYR A 6 22.65 -5.08 -25.25
C TYR A 6 21.25 -5.73 -25.22
N CYS A 7 20.52 -5.68 -26.34
CA CYS A 7 19.19 -6.27 -26.44
C CYS A 7 19.20 -7.79 -26.20
N ARG A 8 20.22 -8.50 -26.71
CA ARG A 8 20.42 -9.92 -26.42
C ARG A 8 20.62 -10.17 -24.93
N ASN A 9 21.44 -9.36 -24.27
CA ASN A 9 21.69 -9.49 -22.83
C ASN A 9 20.42 -9.28 -22.00
N ASP A 10 19.59 -8.29 -22.35
CA ASP A 10 18.29 -8.07 -21.69
C ASP A 10 17.40 -9.31 -21.76
N VAL A 11 17.30 -9.95 -22.94
CA VAL A 11 16.51 -11.18 -23.12
C VAL A 11 17.10 -12.35 -22.34
N VAL A 12 18.43 -12.48 -22.28
CA VAL A 12 19.10 -13.52 -21.50
C VAL A 12 18.87 -13.33 -19.99
N ILE A 13 18.91 -12.10 -19.51
CA ILE A 13 18.61 -11.76 -18.11
C ILE A 13 17.17 -12.16 -17.77
N GLU A 14 16.20 -11.81 -18.62
CA GLU A 14 14.79 -12.20 -18.41
C GLU A 14 14.61 -13.72 -18.44
N TYR A 15 15.22 -14.41 -19.40
CA TYR A 15 15.20 -15.88 -19.45
C TYR A 15 15.74 -16.49 -18.14
N GLU A 16 16.87 -16.00 -17.65
CA GLU A 16 17.47 -16.48 -16.41
C GLU A 16 16.59 -16.20 -15.19
N ASN A 17 15.98 -15.02 -15.12
CA ASN A 17 15.03 -14.64 -14.07
C ASN A 17 13.85 -15.61 -14.00
N PHE A 18 13.21 -15.91 -15.15
CA PHE A 18 12.11 -16.87 -15.21
C PHE A 18 12.56 -18.28 -14.88
N ARG A 19 13.73 -18.71 -15.37
CA ARG A 19 14.29 -20.03 -15.07
C ARG A 19 14.50 -20.22 -13.57
N GLN A 20 15.10 -19.24 -12.89
CA GLN A 20 15.29 -19.27 -11.44
C GLN A 20 13.97 -19.22 -10.69
N PHE A 21 13.02 -18.40 -11.14
CA PHE A 21 11.71 -18.31 -10.49
C PHE A 21 10.93 -19.63 -10.58
N ILE A 22 10.90 -20.27 -11.75
CA ILE A 22 10.26 -21.59 -11.94
C ILE A 22 10.93 -22.64 -11.05
N ARG A 23 12.27 -22.72 -11.06
CA ARG A 23 13.03 -23.63 -10.19
C ARG A 23 12.71 -23.43 -8.71
N PHE A 24 12.63 -22.17 -8.27
CA PHE A 24 12.23 -21.83 -6.91
C PHE A 24 10.81 -22.33 -6.59
N LEU A 25 9.85 -22.09 -7.48
CA LEU A 25 8.46 -22.46 -7.26
C LEU A 25 8.26 -23.98 -7.23
N GLU A 26 8.82 -24.70 -8.20
CA GLU A 26 8.71 -26.16 -8.31
C GLU A 26 9.54 -26.87 -7.25
N GLY A 27 10.81 -26.48 -7.08
CA GLY A 27 11.73 -27.12 -6.13
C GLY A 27 11.29 -27.00 -4.67
N ASN A 28 10.53 -25.96 -4.33
CA ASN A 28 10.00 -25.75 -2.98
C ASN A 28 8.49 -26.08 -2.89
N ASN A 29 7.88 -26.62 -3.94
CA ASN A 29 6.46 -26.94 -4.02
C ASN A 29 5.53 -25.80 -3.58
N ILE A 30 5.83 -24.57 -4.02
CA ILE A 30 5.13 -23.35 -3.58
C ILE A 30 3.86 -23.13 -4.40
N SER A 31 3.98 -23.04 -5.72
CA SER A 31 2.86 -22.82 -6.64
C SER A 31 3.25 -23.03 -8.09
N ARG A 32 2.25 -22.96 -8.98
CA ARG A 32 2.49 -22.79 -10.41
C ARG A 32 2.92 -21.36 -10.74
N LEU A 33 3.68 -21.20 -11.82
CA LEU A 33 3.95 -19.87 -12.39
C LEU A 33 2.64 -19.20 -12.87
N CYS A 34 2.49 -17.91 -12.57
CA CYS A 34 1.37 -17.09 -13.02
C CYS A 34 1.89 -15.80 -13.66
N TYR A 35 1.03 -15.09 -14.41
CA TYR A 35 1.38 -13.84 -15.11
C TYR A 35 1.93 -12.73 -14.21
N THR A 36 1.61 -12.73 -12.91
CA THR A 36 2.09 -11.71 -11.96
C THR A 36 2.51 -12.36 -10.67
N ARG A 37 3.49 -11.75 -9.98
CA ARG A 37 3.92 -12.16 -8.62
C ARG A 37 2.75 -12.26 -7.64
N ALA A 38 1.78 -11.34 -7.71
CA ALA A 38 0.58 -11.36 -6.87
C ALA A 38 -0.34 -12.53 -7.20
N SER A 39 -0.53 -12.86 -8.48
CA SER A 39 -1.27 -14.06 -8.88
C SER A 39 -0.55 -15.34 -8.47
N THR A 40 0.79 -15.39 -8.55
CA THR A 40 1.59 -16.52 -8.05
C THR A 40 1.45 -16.68 -6.54
N ALA A 41 1.43 -15.57 -5.78
CA ALA A 41 1.19 -15.58 -4.34
C ALA A 41 -0.21 -16.11 -3.99
N MET A 42 -1.25 -15.68 -4.72
CA MET A 42 -2.60 -16.22 -4.56
C MET A 42 -2.66 -17.71 -4.91
N ALA A 43 -2.00 -18.14 -5.99
CA ALA A 43 -1.94 -19.55 -6.36
C ALA A 43 -1.25 -20.39 -5.27
N ALA A 44 -0.18 -19.89 -4.66
CA ALA A 44 0.49 -20.53 -3.54
C ALA A 44 -0.44 -20.65 -2.32
N TYR A 45 -1.14 -19.56 -2.00
CA TYR A 45 -2.12 -19.52 -0.93
C TYR A 45 -3.23 -20.56 -1.12
N LEU A 46 -3.85 -20.59 -2.30
CA LEU A 46 -4.93 -21.52 -2.63
C LEU A 46 -4.47 -22.98 -2.67
N LEU A 47 -3.22 -23.25 -3.04
CA LEU A 47 -2.70 -24.62 -3.18
C LEU A 47 -2.55 -25.33 -1.82
N ARG A 48 -2.05 -24.64 -0.79
CA ARG A 48 -1.64 -25.29 0.47
C ARG A 48 -2.08 -24.58 1.75
N HIS A 49 -2.66 -23.39 1.66
CA HIS A 49 -2.92 -22.55 2.82
C HIS A 49 -4.38 -22.08 2.96
N TYR A 50 -5.25 -22.49 2.04
CA TYR A 50 -6.69 -22.21 2.07
C TYR A 50 -7.44 -23.22 2.95
N HIS A 51 -7.15 -23.19 4.25
CA HIS A 51 -7.72 -24.11 5.23
C HIS A 51 -9.12 -23.71 5.70
N ILE A 52 -9.45 -22.42 5.58
CA ILE A 52 -10.71 -21.83 6.02
C ILE A 52 -11.42 -21.25 4.79
N PRO A 53 -12.65 -21.68 4.48
CA PRO A 53 -13.40 -21.12 3.36
C PRO A 53 -13.66 -19.62 3.52
N ILE A 54 -13.38 -18.87 2.47
CA ILE A 54 -13.69 -17.46 2.33
C ILE A 54 -14.92 -17.35 1.41
N TYR A 55 -16.03 -16.90 1.98
CA TYR A 55 -17.32 -16.77 1.30
C TYR A 55 -17.43 -15.37 0.68
N ILE A 56 -17.07 -15.27 -0.60
CA ILE A 56 -17.19 -14.05 -1.38
C ILE A 56 -18.67 -13.68 -1.53
N HIS A 57 -19.02 -12.42 -1.25
CA HIS A 57 -20.38 -11.89 -1.39
C HIS A 57 -20.43 -10.78 -2.45
N ASN A 58 -21.65 -10.46 -2.89
CA ASN A 58 -21.92 -9.44 -3.90
C ASN A 58 -22.84 -8.30 -3.40
N ASN A 59 -23.03 -8.18 -2.07
CA ASN A 59 -23.77 -7.06 -1.49
C ASN A 59 -23.05 -5.73 -1.77
N ALA A 60 -23.66 -4.89 -2.60
CA ALA A 60 -23.04 -3.66 -3.11
C ALA A 60 -22.81 -2.60 -2.03
N GLU A 61 -23.72 -2.48 -1.06
CA GLU A 61 -23.61 -1.51 0.04
C GLU A 61 -22.44 -1.87 0.98
N ALA A 62 -22.33 -3.15 1.32
CA ALA A 62 -21.20 -3.67 2.10
C ALA A 62 -19.87 -3.46 1.37
N ILE A 63 -19.79 -3.84 0.08
CA ILE A 63 -18.57 -3.66 -0.73
C ILE A 63 -18.17 -2.19 -0.81
N LYS A 64 -19.13 -1.26 -0.92
CA LYS A 64 -18.85 0.18 -0.89
C LYS A 64 -18.16 0.56 0.43
N LEU A 65 -18.72 0.18 1.58
CA LEU A 65 -18.11 0.42 2.89
C LEU A 65 -16.72 -0.19 3.01
N GLU A 66 -16.53 -1.42 2.52
CA GLU A 66 -15.24 -2.09 2.53
C GLU A 66 -14.19 -1.31 1.74
N ARG A 67 -14.56 -0.82 0.55
CA ARG A 67 -13.70 0.00 -0.31
C ARG A 67 -13.40 1.38 0.29
N ASP A 68 -14.37 1.98 0.97
CA ASP A 68 -14.21 3.26 1.66
C ASP A 68 -13.28 3.12 2.88
N SER A 69 -13.32 1.97 3.56
CA SER A 69 -12.39 1.64 4.64
C SER A 69 -10.97 1.32 4.15
N TYR A 70 -10.82 0.79 2.92
CA TYR A 70 -9.54 0.30 2.41
C TYR A 70 -8.60 1.45 2.04
N LYS A 71 -7.74 1.84 2.99
CA LYS A 71 -6.74 2.92 2.88
C LYS A 71 -5.33 2.33 2.90
N GLY A 72 -4.36 3.03 2.31
CA GLY A 72 -2.96 2.58 2.28
C GLY A 72 -2.24 2.65 3.63
N GLY A 73 -0.92 2.43 3.60
CA GLY A 73 -0.04 2.67 4.75
C GLY A 73 0.05 4.15 5.14
N ARG A 74 0.49 4.42 6.37
CA ARG A 74 0.74 5.78 6.87
C ARG A 74 2.09 6.25 6.37
N CYS A 75 2.13 7.37 5.66
CA CYS A 75 3.37 8.04 5.27
C CYS A 75 3.24 9.54 5.53
N GLU A 76 4.03 10.07 6.47
CA GLU A 76 3.89 11.42 7.03
C GLU A 76 5.25 12.01 7.43
N CYS A 77 5.38 13.32 7.27
CA CYS A 77 6.45 14.10 7.88
C CYS A 77 5.93 14.66 9.20
N PHE A 78 6.73 14.52 10.26
CA PHE A 78 6.48 15.13 11.58
C PHE A 78 7.40 16.33 11.82
N TYR A 79 8.45 16.44 10.99
CA TYR A 79 9.32 17.59 10.85
C TYR A 79 9.64 17.84 9.38
N ILE A 80 9.75 19.10 8.97
CA ILE A 80 10.21 19.56 7.65
C ILE A 80 11.28 20.61 7.86
N GLY A 81 12.42 20.43 7.21
CA GLY A 81 13.60 21.26 7.39
C GLY A 81 14.82 20.42 7.71
N LYS A 82 15.85 21.09 8.21
CA LYS A 82 17.17 20.52 8.50
C LYS A 82 17.31 20.24 9.98
N LEU A 83 17.42 18.96 10.34
CA LEU A 83 17.80 18.52 11.68
C LEU A 83 19.32 18.29 11.68
N ASN A 84 20.04 19.12 12.44
CA ASN A 84 21.48 18.98 12.66
C ASN A 84 21.71 18.78 14.16
N HIS A 85 22.90 18.26 14.49
CA HIS A 85 23.52 18.28 15.82
C HIS A 85 23.21 17.10 16.76
N GLU A 86 22.36 16.16 16.36
CA GLU A 86 22.14 14.88 17.07
C GLU A 86 22.09 13.71 16.09
N PRO A 87 22.52 12.49 16.49
CA PRO A 87 22.29 11.30 15.68
C PRO A 87 20.78 11.00 15.59
N HIS A 88 20.37 10.51 14.43
CA HIS A 88 19.02 10.02 14.18
C HIS A 88 19.08 8.55 13.76
N TYR A 89 18.05 7.79 14.08
CA TYR A 89 18.01 6.35 13.88
C TYR A 89 16.89 6.00 12.91
N VAL A 90 17.25 5.29 11.85
CA VAL A 90 16.29 4.79 10.86
C VAL A 90 15.95 3.35 11.24
N LEU A 91 14.68 3.15 11.60
CA LEU A 91 14.16 1.87 12.06
C LEU A 91 13.08 1.39 11.10
N ASP A 92 13.04 0.09 10.82
CA ASP A 92 12.05 -0.53 9.92
C ASP A 92 11.48 -1.82 10.53
N VAL A 93 10.17 -2.03 10.45
CA VAL A 93 9.53 -3.25 10.94
C VAL A 93 9.88 -4.43 10.05
N ASN A 94 10.44 -5.49 10.63
CA ASN A 94 10.67 -6.75 9.93
C ASN A 94 9.36 -7.35 9.40
N SER A 95 9.09 -7.10 8.11
CA SER A 95 7.95 -7.66 7.38
C SER A 95 6.59 -7.33 8.02
N LEU A 96 6.27 -6.03 8.11
CA LEU A 96 5.04 -5.51 8.74
C LEU A 96 3.77 -6.24 8.29
N TYR A 97 3.49 -6.28 6.98
CA TYR A 97 2.25 -6.90 6.49
C TYR A 97 2.18 -8.41 6.80
N PRO A 98 3.24 -9.21 6.55
CA PRO A 98 3.30 -10.58 7.02
C PRO A 98 3.08 -10.74 8.52
N PHE A 99 3.69 -9.87 9.35
CA PHE A 99 3.51 -9.90 10.80
C PHE A 99 2.02 -9.73 11.19
N VAL A 100 1.35 -8.71 10.66
CA VAL A 100 -0.07 -8.51 10.98
C VAL A 100 -0.96 -9.60 10.40
N MET A 101 -0.68 -10.05 9.17
CA MET A 101 -1.36 -11.19 8.54
C MET A 101 -1.31 -12.44 9.40
N ARG A 102 -0.13 -12.77 9.94
CA ARG A 102 0.09 -13.97 10.75
C ARG A 102 -0.66 -13.94 12.08
N ASN A 103 -0.74 -12.77 12.71
CA ASN A 103 -1.10 -12.64 14.13
C ASN A 103 -2.52 -12.11 14.38
N ASN A 104 -3.33 -11.92 13.33
CA ASN A 104 -4.69 -11.37 13.44
C ASN A 104 -5.73 -12.21 12.72
N GLU A 105 -6.99 -11.90 12.97
CA GLU A 105 -8.16 -12.48 12.31
C GLU A 105 -8.73 -11.53 11.26
N TYR A 106 -9.33 -12.10 10.23
CA TYR A 106 -9.81 -11.39 9.04
C TYR A 106 -11.25 -11.80 8.72
N PRO A 107 -12.03 -10.92 8.09
CA PRO A 107 -13.38 -11.26 7.64
C PRO A 107 -13.33 -12.41 6.63
N VAL A 108 -14.10 -13.47 6.87
CA VAL A 108 -14.17 -14.65 5.99
C VAL A 108 -15.55 -14.86 5.38
N LYS A 109 -16.60 -14.33 6.02
CA LYS A 109 -17.98 -14.47 5.54
C LYS A 109 -18.82 -13.30 5.99
N TYR A 110 -19.49 -12.67 5.04
CA TYR A 110 -20.49 -11.64 5.31
C TYR A 110 -21.67 -12.24 6.10
N SER A 111 -22.07 -11.56 7.18
CA SER A 111 -23.23 -11.92 7.99
C SER A 111 -24.41 -10.99 7.67
N CYS A 112 -24.26 -9.70 7.96
CA CYS A 112 -25.28 -8.70 7.69
C CYS A 112 -24.69 -7.28 7.65
N ILE A 113 -25.48 -6.35 7.12
CA ILE A 113 -25.28 -4.90 7.23
C ILE A 113 -26.41 -4.31 8.06
N MET A 114 -26.06 -3.40 8.96
CA MET A 114 -26.99 -2.65 9.80
C MET A 114 -26.84 -1.16 9.49
N PRO A 115 -27.91 -0.46 9.07
CA PRO A 115 -27.86 0.98 8.73
C PRO A 115 -27.57 1.91 9.91
N SER A 116 -27.79 1.41 11.14
CA SER A 116 -27.49 2.13 12.37
C SER A 116 -27.18 1.14 13.48
N MET A 117 -26.25 1.50 14.36
CA MET A 117 -25.86 0.68 15.49
C MET A 117 -25.56 1.57 16.70
N SER A 118 -25.90 1.12 17.91
CA SER A 118 -25.47 1.83 19.12
C SER A 118 -23.99 1.54 19.41
N VAL A 119 -23.28 2.47 20.06
CA VAL A 119 -21.88 2.24 20.49
C VAL A 119 -21.78 1.00 21.40
N LYS A 120 -22.81 0.76 22.21
CA LYS A 120 -22.90 -0.43 23.07
C LYS A 120 -22.97 -1.72 22.24
N ASP A 121 -23.84 -1.77 21.23
CA ASP A 121 -23.97 -2.97 20.38
C ASP A 121 -22.69 -3.22 19.58
N LEU A 122 -22.07 -2.16 19.05
CA LEU A 122 -20.77 -2.24 18.38
C LEU A 122 -19.71 -2.86 19.30
N THR A 123 -19.69 -2.44 20.56
CA THR A 123 -18.78 -2.95 21.59
C THR A 123 -18.97 -4.45 21.84
N GLU A 124 -20.20 -4.97 21.73
CA GLU A 124 -20.45 -6.40 21.88
C GLU A 124 -20.11 -7.19 20.61
N TYR A 125 -20.55 -6.73 19.43
CA TYR A 125 -20.27 -7.43 18.18
C TYR A 125 -18.78 -7.53 17.87
N ILE A 126 -18.00 -6.49 18.15
CA ILE A 126 -16.56 -6.47 17.83
C ILE A 126 -15.74 -7.50 18.63
N LYS A 127 -16.29 -8.03 19.73
CA LYS A 127 -15.65 -9.09 20.53
C LYS A 127 -15.60 -10.41 19.77
N THR A 128 -16.62 -10.73 18.97
CA THR A 128 -16.78 -12.04 18.30
C THR A 128 -16.72 -11.96 16.78
N MET A 129 -17.03 -10.80 16.19
CA MET A 129 -17.13 -10.60 14.74
C MET A 129 -16.02 -9.67 14.23
N ALA A 130 -15.70 -9.75 12.93
CA ALA A 130 -15.01 -8.65 12.26
C ALA A 130 -16.03 -7.60 11.82
N VAL A 131 -15.63 -6.33 11.84
CA VAL A 131 -16.52 -5.19 11.62
C VAL A 131 -15.89 -4.19 10.65
N VAL A 132 -16.72 -3.65 9.76
CA VAL A 132 -16.44 -2.43 9.00
C VAL A 132 -17.57 -1.45 9.26
N ALA A 133 -17.27 -0.26 9.79
CA ALA A 133 -18.32 0.69 10.17
C ALA A 133 -17.98 2.13 9.76
N ARG A 134 -19.01 2.85 9.33
CA ARG A 134 -18.96 4.30 9.10
C ARG A 134 -19.32 5.01 10.41
N VAL A 135 -18.41 5.85 10.90
CA VAL A 135 -18.47 6.43 12.24
C VAL A 135 -18.12 7.92 12.22
N ILE A 136 -18.68 8.66 13.19
CA ILE A 136 -18.15 9.97 13.58
C ILE A 136 -17.16 9.76 14.71
N ILE A 137 -15.94 10.23 14.50
CA ILE A 137 -14.86 10.23 15.47
C ILE A 137 -14.72 11.63 16.06
N ASP A 138 -14.41 11.71 17.36
CA ASP A 138 -13.86 12.88 18.03
C ASP A 138 -12.56 12.46 18.73
N THR A 139 -11.43 13.02 18.31
CA THR A 139 -10.13 12.63 18.87
C THR A 139 -9.11 13.76 18.82
N ASN A 140 -8.22 13.80 19.81
CA ASN A 140 -7.04 14.67 19.79
C ASN A 140 -5.80 13.94 19.26
N GLU A 141 -5.95 12.71 18.77
CA GLU A 141 -4.86 11.86 18.30
C GLU A 141 -4.92 11.66 16.77
N PRO A 142 -3.81 11.90 16.04
CA PRO A 142 -3.76 11.69 14.58
C PRO A 142 -3.59 10.19 14.25
N VAL A 143 -4.59 9.38 14.58
CA VAL A 143 -4.57 7.91 14.47
C VAL A 143 -5.42 7.37 13.32
N TYR A 144 -6.58 7.97 13.05
CA TYR A 144 -7.51 7.46 12.05
C TYR A 144 -7.26 8.04 10.67
N ALA A 145 -7.12 7.16 9.68
CA ALA A 145 -6.94 7.58 8.31
C ALA A 145 -8.25 8.06 7.69
N ILE A 146 -8.22 9.17 6.95
CA ILE A 146 -9.27 9.58 6.00
C ILE A 146 -8.68 9.70 4.60
N ARG A 147 -9.52 9.52 3.57
CA ARG A 147 -9.15 9.75 2.17
C ARG A 147 -9.79 11.05 1.68
N ARG A 148 -8.95 12.01 1.29
CA ARG A 148 -9.31 13.16 0.46
C ARG A 148 -8.48 13.05 -0.83
N ASP A 149 -7.85 14.13 -1.30
CA ASP A 149 -6.83 14.07 -2.36
C ASP A 149 -5.64 13.17 -1.99
N ARG A 150 -5.39 13.03 -0.68
CA ARG A 150 -4.37 12.16 -0.09
C ARG A 150 -4.94 11.46 1.15
N THR A 151 -4.28 10.42 1.62
CA THR A 151 -4.57 9.82 2.92
C THR A 151 -4.06 10.75 4.02
N LEU A 152 -4.94 11.23 4.91
CA LEU A 152 -4.62 12.13 6.02
C LEU A 152 -4.90 11.46 7.37
N PHE A 153 -4.29 11.96 8.44
CA PHE A 153 -4.50 11.54 9.82
C PHE A 153 -4.85 12.77 10.69
N PRO A 154 -6.09 13.29 10.56
CA PRO A 154 -6.51 14.51 11.25
C PRO A 154 -6.82 14.27 12.73
N ILE A 155 -7.01 15.38 13.45
CA ILE A 155 -7.62 15.44 14.79
C ILE A 155 -8.95 16.21 14.71
N GLY A 156 -9.70 16.26 15.81
CA GLY A 156 -11.01 16.90 15.91
C GLY A 156 -12.15 15.94 15.58
N ILE A 157 -13.23 16.48 15.01
CA ILE A 157 -14.46 15.74 14.73
C ILE A 157 -14.59 15.50 13.22
N PHE A 158 -14.71 14.25 12.81
CA PHE A 158 -14.85 13.90 11.39
C PHE A 158 -15.51 12.53 11.16
N GLU A 159 -16.10 12.39 9.98
CA GLU A 159 -16.63 11.11 9.49
C GLU A 159 -15.53 10.26 8.82
N THR A 160 -15.54 8.96 9.08
CA THR A 160 -14.66 8.01 8.40
C THR A 160 -15.22 6.59 8.46
N VAL A 161 -14.76 5.72 7.55
CA VAL A 161 -15.06 4.27 7.60
C VAL A 161 -13.85 3.53 8.16
N LEU A 162 -14.05 2.80 9.25
CA LEU A 162 -13.00 2.09 9.99
C LEU A 162 -13.24 0.59 9.99
N THR A 163 -12.16 -0.17 10.17
CA THR A 163 -12.21 -1.62 10.34
C THR A 163 -11.99 -2.02 11.80
N THR A 164 -12.18 -3.31 12.12
CA THR A 164 -12.03 -3.89 13.47
C THR A 164 -10.87 -3.31 14.30
N PRO A 165 -9.60 -3.29 13.85
CA PRO A 165 -8.49 -2.77 14.68
C PRO A 165 -8.62 -1.28 15.04
N GLU A 166 -9.06 -0.46 14.09
CA GLU A 166 -9.24 0.98 14.32
C GLU A 166 -10.46 1.24 15.22
N LEU A 167 -11.55 0.49 15.02
CA LEU A 167 -12.76 0.56 15.85
C LEU A 167 -12.50 0.12 17.29
N LYS A 168 -11.69 -0.93 17.52
CA LYS A 168 -11.27 -1.35 18.87
C LYS A 168 -10.56 -0.22 19.60
N TYR A 169 -9.56 0.39 18.94
CA TYR A 169 -8.84 1.53 19.50
C TYR A 169 -9.77 2.71 19.78
N ALA A 170 -10.71 3.01 18.88
CA ALA A 170 -11.69 4.08 19.07
C ALA A 170 -12.65 3.85 20.24
N LEU A 171 -13.08 2.61 20.47
CA LEU A 171 -13.91 2.26 21.62
C LEU A 171 -13.13 2.38 22.93
N GLU A 172 -11.90 1.85 22.96
CA GLU A 172 -11.03 1.88 24.14
C GLU A 172 -10.73 3.31 24.63
N HIS A 173 -10.63 4.26 23.70
CA HIS A 173 -10.32 5.67 24.00
C HIS A 173 -11.56 6.58 23.99
N GLY A 174 -12.76 6.02 23.81
CA GLY A 174 -14.00 6.81 23.81
C GLY A 174 -14.12 7.79 22.64
N HIS A 175 -13.44 7.53 21.51
CA HIS A 175 -13.40 8.42 20.35
C HIS A 175 -14.64 8.33 19.45
N ILE A 176 -15.50 7.32 19.60
CA ILE A 176 -16.68 7.14 18.74
C ILE A 176 -17.86 7.98 19.27
N LYS A 177 -18.25 9.03 18.52
CA LYS A 177 -19.46 9.81 18.81
C LYS A 177 -20.73 9.17 18.27
N ARG A 178 -20.66 8.56 17.08
CA ARG A 178 -21.82 7.96 16.40
C ARG A 178 -21.40 6.85 15.45
N VAL A 179 -22.24 5.83 15.33
CA VAL A 179 -22.10 4.74 14.36
C VAL A 179 -23.28 4.79 13.38
N TYR A 180 -22.99 4.76 12.09
CA TYR A 180 -23.96 4.67 11.01
C TYR A 180 -24.02 3.22 10.51
N ASP A 181 -23.73 3.04 9.22
CA ASP A 181 -23.68 1.74 8.57
C ASP A 181 -22.57 0.88 9.17
N CYS A 182 -22.92 -0.35 9.53
CA CYS A 182 -22.02 -1.32 10.14
C CYS A 182 -22.21 -2.68 9.47
N VAL A 183 -21.12 -3.22 8.92
CA VAL A 183 -21.10 -4.56 8.32
C VAL A 183 -20.39 -5.52 9.25
N LEU A 184 -21.05 -6.66 9.52
CA LEU A 184 -20.53 -7.73 10.36
C LEU A 184 -20.10 -8.93 9.53
N TYR A 185 -18.98 -9.52 9.92
CA TYR A 185 -18.41 -10.70 9.28
C TYR A 185 -18.01 -11.74 10.32
N GLU A 186 -18.23 -13.02 10.00
CA GLU A 186 -17.47 -14.08 10.67
C GLU A 186 -15.97 -13.85 10.38
N ARG A 187 -15.10 -14.16 11.35
CA ARG A 187 -13.67 -13.91 11.23
C ARG A 187 -12.84 -15.13 11.57
N ALA A 188 -11.67 -15.22 10.96
CA ALA A 188 -10.68 -16.23 11.27
C ALA A 188 -9.26 -15.80 10.88
N ASN A 189 -8.25 -16.46 11.45
CA ASN A 189 -6.87 -16.28 11.00
C ASN A 189 -6.62 -17.11 9.72
N ILE A 190 -6.73 -16.45 8.59
CA ILE A 190 -6.61 -17.07 7.26
C ILE A 190 -5.19 -17.07 6.68
N PHE A 191 -4.23 -16.35 7.28
CA PHE A 191 -2.90 -16.16 6.71
C PHE A 191 -1.77 -16.83 7.48
N LYS A 192 -2.00 -17.26 8.73
CA LYS A 192 -0.95 -17.80 9.59
C LYS A 192 -0.11 -18.90 8.93
N SER A 193 -0.76 -19.93 8.38
CA SER A 193 -0.06 -21.04 7.71
C SER A 193 0.79 -20.55 6.52
N TYR A 194 0.26 -19.65 5.70
CA TYR A 194 0.98 -19.09 4.56
C TYR A 194 2.22 -18.29 4.98
N VAL A 195 2.05 -17.39 5.95
CA VAL A 195 3.14 -16.55 6.44
C VAL A 195 4.21 -17.41 7.12
N ASP A 196 3.81 -18.34 7.99
CA ASP A 196 4.75 -19.23 8.69
C ASP A 196 5.62 -20.00 7.68
N THR A 197 5.02 -20.60 6.63
CA THR A 197 5.77 -21.36 5.62
C THR A 197 6.71 -20.48 4.79
N ILE A 198 6.22 -19.39 4.19
CA ILE A 198 7.04 -18.58 3.28
C ILE A 198 8.08 -17.75 4.05
N TYR A 199 7.78 -17.34 5.29
CA TYR A 199 8.76 -16.63 6.13
C TYR A 199 9.89 -17.53 6.59
N THR A 200 9.61 -18.76 7.03
CA THR A 200 10.66 -19.74 7.35
C THR A 200 11.57 -19.97 6.16
N LEU A 201 10.99 -20.23 4.98
CA LEU A 201 11.76 -20.41 3.75
C LEU A 201 12.63 -19.19 3.41
N ARG A 202 12.12 -17.98 3.66
CA ARG A 202 12.90 -16.75 3.51
C ARG A 202 14.12 -16.72 4.44
N GLN A 203 13.96 -17.11 5.71
CA GLN A 203 15.07 -17.14 6.67
C GLN A 203 16.11 -18.21 6.30
N ASP A 204 15.67 -19.36 5.82
CA ASP A 204 16.57 -20.43 5.35
C ASP A 204 17.44 -19.94 4.18
N PHE A 205 16.82 -19.30 3.16
CA PHE A 205 17.57 -18.76 2.03
C PHE A 205 18.47 -17.58 2.40
N LYS A 206 18.04 -16.73 3.34
CA LYS A 206 18.89 -15.66 3.88
C LYS A 206 20.12 -16.24 4.57
N SER A 207 19.94 -17.28 5.39
CA SER A 207 21.04 -17.94 6.12
C SER A 207 21.99 -18.69 5.18
N ALA A 208 21.47 -19.23 4.09
CA ALA A 208 22.26 -19.87 3.04
C ALA A 208 22.91 -18.88 2.04
N GLY A 209 22.67 -17.57 2.17
CA GLY A 209 23.22 -16.55 1.26
C GLY A 209 22.60 -16.52 -0.14
N VAL A 210 21.40 -17.10 -0.32
CA VAL A 210 20.71 -17.18 -1.62
C VAL A 210 19.78 -15.98 -1.80
N ALA A 211 20.37 -14.82 -2.11
CA ALA A 211 19.66 -13.52 -2.15
C ALA A 211 18.47 -13.48 -3.13
N VAL A 212 18.55 -14.19 -4.26
CA VAL A 212 17.45 -14.23 -5.24
C VAL A 212 16.20 -14.86 -4.62
N TYR A 213 16.35 -16.00 -3.93
CA TYR A 213 15.21 -16.71 -3.34
C TYR A 213 14.68 -16.01 -2.09
N GLU A 214 15.55 -15.36 -1.31
CA GLU A 214 15.09 -14.47 -0.23
C GLU A 214 14.16 -13.38 -0.77
N ASN A 215 14.55 -12.73 -1.87
CA ASN A 215 13.76 -11.70 -2.52
C ASN A 215 12.44 -12.23 -3.09
N LEU A 216 12.44 -13.42 -3.69
CA LEU A 216 11.21 -14.07 -4.17
C LEU A 216 10.24 -14.35 -3.02
N CYS A 217 10.71 -14.89 -1.90
CA CYS A 217 9.89 -15.08 -0.70
C CYS A 217 9.31 -13.75 -0.19
N LYS A 218 10.13 -12.68 -0.12
CA LYS A 218 9.68 -11.33 0.26
C LYS A 218 8.56 -10.84 -0.66
N TYR A 219 8.68 -11.03 -1.97
CA TYR A 219 7.64 -10.61 -2.90
C TYR A 219 6.34 -11.39 -2.73
N LEU A 220 6.40 -12.71 -2.54
CA LEU A 220 5.20 -13.53 -2.33
C LEU A 220 4.45 -13.09 -1.06
N LEU A 221 5.19 -12.93 0.05
CA LEU A 221 4.67 -12.45 1.34
C LEU A 221 3.92 -11.12 1.22
N ASN A 222 4.49 -10.15 0.51
CA ASN A 222 3.94 -8.80 0.43
C ASN A 222 2.84 -8.64 -0.63
N SER A 223 2.75 -9.55 -1.60
CA SER A 223 1.82 -9.42 -2.73
C SER A 223 0.47 -10.10 -2.51
N LEU A 224 0.37 -11.05 -1.57
CA LEU A 224 -0.84 -11.85 -1.36
C LEU A 224 -2.05 -10.99 -0.99
N TYR A 225 -1.95 -10.18 0.07
CA TYR A 225 -3.13 -9.50 0.62
C TYR A 225 -3.78 -8.54 -0.40
N GLY A 226 -2.99 -7.97 -1.32
CA GLY A 226 -3.49 -7.06 -2.35
C GLY A 226 -4.45 -7.73 -3.35
N LYS A 227 -4.40 -9.06 -3.48
CA LYS A 227 -5.30 -9.82 -4.36
C LYS A 227 -6.75 -9.81 -3.88
N PHE A 228 -6.96 -9.76 -2.56
CA PHE A 228 -8.30 -9.60 -1.99
C PHE A 228 -8.87 -8.20 -2.20
N GLY A 229 -8.05 -7.22 -2.59
CA GLY A 229 -8.48 -5.86 -2.87
C GLY A 229 -8.50 -5.56 -4.37
N GLN A 230 -8.37 -6.57 -5.22
CA GLN A 230 -8.21 -6.36 -6.66
C GLN A 230 -9.53 -5.98 -7.34
N LYS A 231 -9.49 -4.94 -8.19
CA LYS A 231 -10.58 -4.63 -9.14
C LYS A 231 -10.33 -5.33 -10.48
N ALA A 232 -11.41 -5.70 -11.15
CA ALA A 232 -11.42 -6.15 -12.52
C ALA A 232 -11.85 -5.01 -13.46
N GLU A 233 -11.20 -4.92 -14.62
CA GLU A 233 -11.65 -4.08 -15.73
C GLU A 233 -12.58 -4.89 -16.63
N ASN A 234 -13.80 -4.40 -16.87
CA ASN A 234 -14.76 -5.06 -17.75
C ASN A 234 -14.68 -4.48 -19.15
N TRP A 235 -13.91 -5.15 -20.00
CA TRP A 235 -13.78 -4.85 -21.42
C TRP A 235 -14.82 -5.64 -22.21
N ILE A 236 -15.63 -4.95 -22.99
CA ILE A 236 -16.60 -5.56 -23.89
C ILE A 236 -16.09 -5.41 -25.32
N LYS A 237 -16.04 -6.51 -26.07
CA LYS A 237 -15.74 -6.47 -27.50
C LYS A 237 -16.86 -5.72 -28.23
N ILE A 238 -16.51 -4.64 -28.93
CA ILE A 238 -17.45 -3.80 -29.69
C ILE A 238 -17.24 -3.90 -31.20
N GLY A 239 -16.18 -4.56 -31.66
CA GLY A 239 -15.92 -4.74 -33.09
C GLY A 239 -14.67 -5.55 -33.40
N ASN A 240 -14.41 -5.70 -34.69
CA ASN A 240 -13.15 -6.23 -35.24
C ASN A 240 -12.44 -5.11 -36.00
N CYS A 241 -11.12 -5.13 -35.96
CA CYS A 241 -10.23 -4.14 -36.57
C CYS A 241 -8.88 -4.80 -36.93
N PRO A 242 -8.85 -5.79 -37.85
CA PRO A 242 -7.69 -6.65 -38.09
C PRO A 242 -6.43 -5.90 -38.54
N ASP A 243 -6.59 -4.75 -39.21
CA ASP A 243 -5.48 -3.96 -39.75
C ASP A 243 -5.06 -2.79 -38.85
N GLU A 244 -5.68 -2.66 -37.68
CA GLU A 244 -5.36 -1.61 -36.72
C GLU A 244 -4.25 -2.03 -35.76
N PRO A 245 -3.26 -1.17 -35.47
CA PRO A 245 -2.24 -1.47 -34.47
C PRO A 245 -2.81 -1.54 -33.06
N ASP A 246 -2.22 -2.42 -32.24
CA ASP A 246 -2.54 -2.54 -30.81
C ASP A 246 -2.27 -1.21 -30.09
N ARG A 247 -3.31 -0.64 -29.48
CA ARG A 247 -3.26 0.63 -28.77
C ARG A 247 -4.44 0.80 -27.82
N GLU A 248 -4.36 1.81 -26.96
CA GLU A 248 -5.49 2.28 -26.17
C GLU A 248 -5.71 3.76 -26.39
N GLU A 249 -6.96 4.16 -26.57
CA GLU A 249 -7.35 5.55 -26.75
C GLU A 249 -8.34 5.99 -25.68
N MET A 250 -8.24 7.26 -25.29
CA MET A 250 -9.29 7.95 -24.53
C MET A 250 -10.05 8.87 -25.46
N LEU A 251 -11.35 8.62 -25.61
CA LEU A 251 -12.25 9.42 -26.42
C LEU A 251 -13.04 10.38 -25.54
N PHE A 252 -12.95 11.67 -25.88
CA PHE A 252 -13.73 12.73 -25.26
C PHE A 252 -14.87 13.10 -26.21
N THR A 253 -16.12 12.91 -25.79
CA THR A 253 -17.28 13.27 -26.61
C THR A 253 -17.65 14.73 -26.35
N TYR A 254 -17.57 15.57 -27.38
CA TYR A 254 -17.93 17.00 -27.31
C TYR A 254 -19.35 17.18 -26.75
N GLY A 255 -19.51 18.08 -25.77
CA GLY A 255 -20.79 18.32 -25.11
C GLY A 255 -21.19 17.28 -24.05
N SER A 256 -20.33 16.31 -23.71
CA SER A 256 -20.58 15.35 -22.64
C SER A 256 -19.38 15.26 -21.67
N ASN A 257 -19.66 14.98 -20.39
CA ASN A 257 -18.61 14.62 -19.42
C ASN A 257 -18.24 13.13 -19.47
N LYS A 258 -18.65 12.39 -20.51
CA LYS A 258 -18.31 10.98 -20.67
C LYS A 258 -16.97 10.84 -21.37
N VAL A 259 -16.02 10.24 -20.66
CA VAL A 259 -14.74 9.77 -21.22
C VAL A 259 -14.91 8.28 -21.51
N MET A 260 -14.72 7.89 -22.77
CA MET A 260 -14.68 6.48 -23.15
C MET A 260 -13.24 6.04 -23.31
N ARG A 261 -12.94 4.78 -22.95
CA ARG A 261 -11.62 4.18 -23.19
C ARG A 261 -11.80 2.96 -24.07
N ILE A 262 -11.12 2.97 -25.20
CA ILE A 262 -11.15 1.87 -26.16
C ILE A 262 -9.76 1.22 -26.26
N ARG A 263 -9.75 -0.07 -26.56
CA ARG A 263 -8.54 -0.87 -26.74
C ARG A 263 -8.63 -1.63 -28.04
N TYR A 264 -7.64 -1.42 -28.90
CA TYR A 264 -7.35 -2.24 -30.07
C TYR A 264 -6.34 -3.29 -29.62
N LEU A 265 -6.69 -4.56 -29.75
CA LEU A 265 -5.81 -5.65 -29.35
C LEU A 265 -6.07 -6.87 -30.22
N LEU A 266 -5.03 -7.37 -30.89
CA LEU A 266 -5.07 -8.58 -31.71
C LEU A 266 -6.15 -8.54 -32.81
N GLY A 267 -6.33 -7.38 -33.44
CA GLY A 267 -7.33 -7.20 -34.49
C GLY A 267 -8.77 -7.10 -33.97
N GLU A 268 -8.96 -6.92 -32.66
CA GLU A 268 -10.27 -6.76 -32.02
C GLU A 268 -10.36 -5.41 -31.29
N LEU A 269 -11.58 -4.86 -31.25
CA LEU A 269 -11.87 -3.59 -30.60
C LEU A 269 -12.71 -3.81 -29.35
N PHE A 270 -12.24 -3.27 -28.22
CA PHE A 270 -12.88 -3.37 -26.92
C PHE A 270 -13.18 -2.00 -26.32
N GLU A 271 -14.29 -1.89 -25.58
CA GLU A 271 -14.65 -0.72 -24.78
C GLU A 271 -14.60 -1.07 -23.29
N LEU A 272 -13.98 -0.22 -22.47
CA LEU A 272 -14.04 -0.34 -21.02
C LEU A 272 -15.38 0.18 -20.51
N LYS A 273 -16.30 -0.73 -20.14
CA LYS A 273 -17.63 -0.35 -19.67
C LYS A 273 -17.70 -0.03 -18.18
N SER A 274 -16.97 -0.78 -17.37
CA SER A 274 -17.04 -0.64 -15.92
C SER A 274 -15.82 -1.23 -15.22
N TYR A 275 -15.74 -0.94 -13.93
CA TYR A 275 -14.88 -1.65 -13.00
C TYR A 275 -15.77 -2.48 -12.06
N SER A 276 -15.41 -3.73 -11.83
CA SER A 276 -16.07 -4.59 -10.84
C SER A 276 -15.06 -5.18 -9.87
N GLU A 277 -15.56 -5.92 -8.88
CA GLU A 277 -14.73 -6.76 -8.03
C GLU A 277 -14.16 -7.93 -8.84
N ALA A 278 -12.88 -8.26 -8.62
CA ALA A 278 -12.29 -9.47 -9.18
C ALA A 278 -12.87 -10.72 -8.49
N PHE A 279 -12.80 -11.89 -9.15
CA PHE A 279 -13.43 -13.13 -8.66
C PHE A 279 -13.07 -13.50 -7.21
N ASN A 280 -11.79 -13.35 -6.82
CA ASN A 280 -11.32 -13.62 -5.46
C ASN A 280 -11.23 -12.36 -4.59
N SER A 281 -11.88 -11.26 -4.99
CA SER A 281 -11.84 -10.00 -4.24
C SER A 281 -12.76 -10.08 -3.04
N PHE A 282 -12.23 -9.71 -1.88
CA PHE A 282 -12.96 -9.44 -0.67
C PHE A 282 -12.30 -8.24 0.03
N PRO A 283 -12.66 -7.01 -0.38
CA PRO A 283 -11.92 -5.80 0.00
C PRO A 283 -11.81 -5.59 1.51
N ALA A 284 -12.78 -6.08 2.29
CA ALA A 284 -12.71 -6.10 3.75
C ALA A 284 -11.39 -6.71 4.28
N ILE A 285 -10.90 -7.80 3.68
CA ILE A 285 -9.67 -8.49 4.09
C ILE A 285 -8.46 -7.57 3.89
N SER A 286 -8.29 -7.01 2.70
CA SER A 286 -7.16 -6.10 2.42
C SER A 286 -7.22 -4.84 3.28
N SER A 287 -8.43 -4.33 3.53
CA SER A 287 -8.66 -3.19 4.42
C SER A 287 -8.17 -3.49 5.83
N HIS A 288 -8.58 -4.62 6.41
CA HIS A 288 -8.12 -5.07 7.73
C HIS A 288 -6.59 -5.22 7.78
N VAL A 289 -5.95 -5.84 6.76
CA VAL A 289 -4.47 -5.98 6.72
C VAL A 289 -3.79 -4.61 6.81
N THR A 290 -4.25 -3.63 6.02
CA THR A 290 -3.66 -2.29 6.06
C THR A 290 -3.95 -1.54 7.35
N ALA A 291 -5.14 -1.71 7.92
CA ALA A 291 -5.53 -1.10 9.18
C ALA A 291 -4.72 -1.66 10.36
N TYR A 292 -4.53 -2.98 10.44
CA TYR A 292 -3.62 -3.58 11.43
C TYR A 292 -2.19 -3.04 11.28
N GLY A 293 -1.69 -2.89 10.04
CA GLY A 293 -0.38 -2.28 9.81
C GLY A 293 -0.29 -0.83 10.32
N ARG A 294 -1.31 0.00 10.04
CA ARG A 294 -1.39 1.38 10.55
C ARG A 294 -1.45 1.43 12.07
N MET A 295 -2.28 0.59 12.69
CA MET A 295 -2.42 0.53 14.15
C MET A 295 -1.15 0.03 14.83
N TYR A 296 -0.42 -0.90 14.20
CA TYR A 296 0.87 -1.35 14.70
C TYR A 296 1.91 -0.23 14.65
N LEU A 297 2.04 0.46 13.51
CA LEU A 297 2.93 1.63 13.41
C LEU A 297 2.53 2.72 14.42
N TRP A 298 1.24 2.96 14.63
CA TRP A 298 0.78 3.90 15.64
C TRP A 298 1.21 3.50 17.06
N SER A 299 1.13 2.21 17.41
CA SER A 299 1.62 1.73 18.71
C SER A 299 3.12 1.95 18.90
N LEU A 300 3.91 1.81 17.83
CA LEU A 300 5.35 2.12 17.83
C LEU A 300 5.62 3.62 17.99
N MET A 301 4.83 4.47 17.33
CA MET A 301 4.92 5.93 17.49
C MET A 301 4.59 6.37 18.91
N GLN A 302 3.57 5.77 19.53
CA GLN A 302 3.23 6.01 20.93
C GLN A 302 4.36 5.57 21.86
N LEU A 303 4.95 4.39 21.60
CA LEU A 303 6.08 3.89 22.36
C LEU A 303 7.31 4.81 22.24
N ALA A 304 7.66 5.24 21.02
CA ALA A 304 8.75 6.20 20.78
C ALA A 304 8.51 7.54 21.53
N GLY A 305 7.25 7.92 21.68
CA GLY A 305 6.82 9.14 22.37
C GLY A 305 6.75 10.35 21.43
N THR A 306 5.71 11.16 21.62
CA THR A 306 5.48 12.38 20.82
C THR A 306 6.67 13.32 20.90
N GLY A 307 7.13 13.80 19.74
CA GLY A 307 8.31 14.67 19.61
C GLY A 307 9.62 13.93 19.37
N ASN A 308 9.64 12.60 19.44
CA ASN A 308 10.85 11.78 19.22
C ASN A 308 10.89 11.08 17.86
N TYR A 309 9.93 11.35 16.97
CA TYR A 309 9.88 10.83 15.61
C TYR A 309 9.70 11.96 14.60
N PHE A 310 10.40 11.90 13.47
CA PHE A 310 10.49 12.99 12.50
C PHE A 310 9.89 12.64 11.14
N TYR A 311 9.91 11.36 10.78
CA TYR A 311 9.37 10.85 9.52
C TYR A 311 8.86 9.42 9.69
N GLY A 312 7.78 9.07 8.99
CA GLY A 312 7.31 7.70 8.89
C GLY A 312 6.84 7.34 7.49
N ASP A 313 7.12 6.11 7.05
CA ASP A 313 6.65 5.57 5.77
C ASP A 313 6.35 4.07 5.89
N THR A 314 5.06 3.77 6.05
CA THR A 314 4.41 2.45 6.14
C THR A 314 4.85 1.59 7.32
N ASP A 315 6.11 1.20 7.35
CA ASP A 315 6.76 0.29 8.28
C ASP A 315 8.04 0.88 8.91
N SER A 316 8.43 2.09 8.49
CA SER A 316 9.64 2.76 8.97
C SER A 316 9.35 4.00 9.83
N LEU A 317 10.26 4.27 10.77
CA LEU A 317 10.33 5.50 11.56
C LEU A 317 11.76 6.05 11.55
N ILE A 318 11.88 7.37 11.49
CA ILE A 318 13.12 8.08 11.79
C ILE A 318 12.95 8.77 13.14
N VAL A 319 13.81 8.44 14.11
CA VAL A 319 13.69 8.89 15.51
C VAL A 319 14.98 9.52 16.02
N ASN A 320 14.89 10.29 17.11
CA ASN A 320 16.07 10.73 17.90
C ASN A 320 16.51 9.63 18.89
N GLU A 321 17.55 9.93 19.67
CA GLU A 321 18.08 9.04 20.71
C GLU A 321 17.02 8.61 21.73
N LYS A 322 16.23 9.55 22.27
CA LYS A 322 15.16 9.21 23.20
C LYS A 322 14.10 8.27 22.60
N GLY A 323 13.74 8.48 21.33
CA GLY A 323 12.83 7.60 20.61
C GLY A 323 13.41 6.21 20.38
N MET A 324 14.71 6.13 20.09
CA MET A 324 15.45 4.86 19.98
C MET A 324 15.46 4.11 21.31
N ASP A 325 15.79 4.79 22.42
CA ASP A 325 15.80 4.21 23.76
C ASP A 325 14.44 3.62 24.12
N ASN A 326 13.37 4.39 23.90
CA ASN A 326 12.00 3.93 24.16
C ASN A 326 11.59 2.71 23.31
N LEU A 327 12.14 2.59 22.09
CA LEU A 327 11.86 1.47 21.18
C LEU A 327 12.72 0.24 21.45
N THR A 328 13.73 0.31 22.32
CA THR A 328 14.61 -0.81 22.69
C THR A 328 13.88 -2.13 22.98
N PRO A 329 12.74 -2.17 23.70
CA PRO A 329 12.03 -3.42 24.00
C PRO A 329 11.50 -4.15 22.75
N VAL A 330 11.37 -3.46 21.62
CA VAL A 330 10.88 -3.99 20.35
C VAL A 330 11.95 -3.98 19.24
N LEU A 331 13.23 -3.79 19.59
CA LEU A 331 14.34 -3.90 18.64
C LEU A 331 14.80 -5.35 18.46
N ASN A 332 14.87 -5.80 17.21
CA ASN A 332 15.52 -7.05 16.83
C ASN A 332 15.74 -7.12 15.31
N ASP A 333 16.90 -7.60 14.86
CA ASP A 333 17.27 -7.59 13.43
C ASP A 333 16.55 -8.64 12.56
N THR A 334 15.95 -9.66 13.16
CA THR A 334 15.40 -10.81 12.41
C THR A 334 14.00 -11.24 12.85
N LYS A 335 13.59 -10.89 14.08
CA LYS A 335 12.30 -11.29 14.63
C LYS A 335 11.16 -10.59 13.89
N LEU A 336 10.23 -11.39 13.38
CA LEU A 336 9.05 -10.92 12.64
C LEU A 336 8.26 -9.90 13.48
N GLY A 337 7.97 -8.74 12.89
CA GLY A 337 7.27 -7.64 13.55
C GLY A 337 8.13 -6.73 14.43
N PHE A 338 9.36 -7.11 14.77
CA PHE A 338 10.25 -6.23 15.55
C PHE A 338 10.88 -5.16 14.64
N MET A 339 11.30 -4.05 15.26
CA MET A 339 12.01 -2.97 14.58
C MET A 339 13.47 -3.37 14.38
N LYS A 340 13.93 -3.35 13.14
CA LYS A 340 15.34 -3.49 12.78
C LYS A 340 15.97 -2.11 12.72
N HIS A 341 17.16 -1.97 13.30
CA HIS A 341 17.98 -0.78 13.09
C HIS A 341 18.66 -0.86 11.72
N GLU A 342 18.30 0.04 10.80
CA GLU A 342 18.85 0.06 9.44
C GLU A 342 20.08 0.94 9.31
N GLU A 343 20.05 2.11 9.93
CA GLU A 343 21.07 3.15 9.72
C GLU A 343 21.04 4.17 10.87
N THR A 344 22.22 4.60 11.31
CA THR A 344 22.40 5.81 12.12
C THR A 344 22.87 6.94 11.21
N ILE A 345 22.22 8.10 11.29
CA ILE A 345 22.51 9.26 10.44
C ILE A 345 22.76 10.52 11.26
N HIS A 346 23.64 11.39 10.79
CA HIS A 346 24.03 12.64 11.45
C HIS A 346 23.50 13.89 10.74
N LYS A 347 23.20 13.77 9.44
CA LYS A 347 22.50 14.78 8.65
C LYS A 347 21.13 14.24 8.24
N LEU A 348 20.08 14.99 8.56
CA LEU A 348 18.73 14.73 8.07
C LEU A 348 18.08 16.03 7.58
N ILE A 349 17.70 16.07 6.30
CA ILE A 349 16.90 17.15 5.73
C ILE A 349 15.63 16.55 5.15
N ILE A 350 14.47 16.95 5.67
CA ILE A 350 13.18 16.48 5.19
C ILE A 350 12.51 17.61 4.41
N HIS A 351 12.29 17.41 3.11
CA HIS A 351 11.58 18.36 2.24
C HIS A 351 10.11 17.97 2.07
N GLY A 352 9.78 16.69 2.26
CA GLY A 352 8.41 16.20 2.19
C GLY A 352 8.32 14.67 2.10
N LEU A 353 7.18 14.18 1.62
CA LEU A 353 6.91 12.75 1.51
C LEU A 353 7.83 12.11 0.46
N LYS A 354 8.72 11.22 0.92
CA LYS A 354 9.72 10.55 0.09
C LYS A 354 10.59 11.57 -0.67
N ASP A 355 10.83 12.73 -0.09
CA ASP A 355 11.76 13.78 -0.52
C ASP A 355 12.60 14.20 0.71
N TYR A 356 13.75 13.57 0.90
CA TYR A 356 14.65 13.81 2.02
C TYR A 356 16.11 13.47 1.69
N GLU A 357 17.02 14.05 2.46
CA GLU A 357 18.46 13.83 2.38
C GLU A 357 18.98 13.26 3.69
N LYS A 358 19.80 12.22 3.57
CA LYS A 358 20.59 11.59 4.63
C LYS A 358 22.07 11.71 4.29
N ASP A 359 22.97 11.33 5.20
CA ASP A 359 24.44 11.50 5.05
C ASP A 359 24.97 11.10 3.66
N SER A 360 24.62 9.92 3.18
CA SER A 360 25.12 9.34 1.93
C SER A 360 24.09 9.26 0.81
N LYS A 361 22.83 9.65 1.09
CA LYS A 361 21.70 9.31 0.22
C LYS A 361 20.68 10.44 0.11
N VAL A 362 20.35 10.77 -1.13
CA VAL A 362 19.24 11.66 -1.46
C VAL A 362 18.09 10.80 -2.00
N VAL A 363 16.91 10.94 -1.41
CA VAL A 363 15.69 10.23 -1.80
C VAL A 363 14.70 11.26 -2.30
N ILE A 364 14.34 11.22 -3.57
CA ILE A 364 13.34 12.11 -4.15
C ILE A 364 12.37 11.30 -5.00
N LYS A 365 11.10 11.28 -4.60
CA LYS A 365 10.05 10.51 -5.25
C LYS A 365 9.89 10.92 -6.71
N GLY A 366 9.98 9.94 -7.60
CA GLY A 366 9.79 10.13 -9.04
C GLY A 366 11.01 10.68 -9.77
N ILE A 367 12.10 10.98 -9.05
CA ILE A 367 13.38 11.38 -9.63
C ILE A 367 14.34 10.19 -9.62
N ARG A 368 14.95 9.90 -10.77
CA ARG A 368 15.92 8.81 -10.92
C ARG A 368 17.27 9.17 -10.30
N LYS A 369 18.05 8.16 -9.89
CA LYS A 369 19.41 8.36 -9.33
C LYS A 369 20.35 9.07 -10.31
N ASN A 370 20.19 8.85 -11.61
CA ASN A 370 20.99 9.46 -12.66
C ASN A 370 20.32 10.71 -13.27
N ALA A 371 19.26 11.24 -12.66
CA ALA A 371 18.65 12.48 -13.12
C ALA A 371 19.61 13.66 -12.94
N VAL A 372 19.69 14.52 -13.94
CA VAL A 372 20.53 15.72 -13.91
C VAL A 372 19.74 16.85 -13.26
N LYS A 373 20.26 17.43 -12.18
CA LYS A 373 19.69 18.63 -11.58
C LYS A 373 20.06 19.83 -12.45
N ILE A 374 19.07 20.43 -13.11
CA ILE A 374 19.26 21.58 -14.01
C ILE A 374 18.84 22.91 -13.38
N GLY A 375 18.20 22.85 -12.21
CA GLY A 375 17.81 24.01 -11.42
C GLY A 375 17.35 23.61 -10.02
N GLU A 376 17.00 24.59 -9.19
CA GLU A 376 16.41 24.30 -7.88
C GLU A 376 15.03 23.67 -8.05
N GLY A 377 14.85 22.45 -7.53
CA GLY A 377 13.62 21.68 -7.71
C GLY A 377 13.36 21.23 -9.15
N VAL A 378 14.32 21.39 -10.08
CA VAL A 378 14.16 21.03 -11.50
C VAL A 378 15.17 19.95 -11.89
N TYR A 379 14.64 18.83 -12.35
CA TYR A 379 15.43 17.65 -12.72
C TYR A 379 15.08 17.20 -14.13
N GLN A 380 16.10 16.91 -14.93
CA GLN A 380 15.95 16.29 -16.23
C GLN A 380 16.31 14.81 -16.12
N GLN A 381 15.46 13.94 -16.64
CA GLN A 381 15.73 12.50 -16.67
C GLN A 381 15.11 11.85 -17.89
N GLU A 382 15.68 10.70 -18.25
CA GLU A 382 15.07 9.84 -19.25
C GLU A 382 13.78 9.21 -18.72
N GLN A 383 12.76 9.22 -19.56
CA GLN A 383 11.54 8.46 -19.40
C GLN A 383 11.53 7.34 -20.42
N TRP A 384 11.54 6.12 -19.88
CA TRP A 384 11.47 4.88 -20.63
C TRP A 384 9.99 4.49 -20.73
N SER A 385 9.54 4.22 -21.95
CA SER A 385 8.12 3.91 -22.20
C SER A 385 7.77 2.56 -21.59
N SER A 386 6.71 2.51 -20.78
CA SER A 386 6.13 1.23 -20.35
C SER A 386 5.29 0.65 -21.47
N PHE A 387 4.96 -0.65 -21.44
CA PHE A 387 4.06 -1.25 -22.44
C PHE A 387 2.72 -0.50 -22.54
N LYS A 388 2.15 -0.11 -21.39
CA LYS A 388 0.96 0.75 -21.35
C LYS A 388 1.21 2.13 -21.95
N GLY A 389 2.38 2.71 -21.72
CA GLY A 389 2.79 3.98 -22.33
C GLY A 389 2.91 3.89 -23.86
N LEU A 390 3.42 2.75 -24.38
CA LEU A 390 3.50 2.48 -25.82
C LEU A 390 2.11 2.32 -26.44
N LEU A 391 1.21 1.59 -25.76
CA LEU A 391 -0.19 1.48 -26.16
C LEU A 391 -0.88 2.85 -26.22
N HIS A 392 -0.52 3.80 -25.34
CA HIS A 392 -1.07 5.16 -25.36
C HIS A 392 -0.42 6.07 -26.41
N SER A 393 0.80 5.78 -26.87
CA SER A 393 1.43 6.58 -27.93
C SER A 393 0.97 6.20 -29.34
N GLY A 394 0.27 5.07 -29.51
CA GLY A 394 -0.23 4.61 -30.81
C GLY A 394 0.82 3.96 -31.72
N ASP A 395 2.10 4.04 -31.35
CA ASP A 395 3.22 3.37 -32.01
C ASP A 395 3.87 2.36 -31.06
N ILE A 396 3.39 1.11 -31.10
CA ILE A 396 3.86 0.02 -30.23
C ILE A 396 5.19 -0.58 -30.73
N ASN A 397 5.51 -0.39 -32.00
CA ASN A 397 6.67 -1.01 -32.65
C ASN A 397 7.93 -0.16 -32.49
N THR A 398 7.80 1.12 -32.13
CA THR A 398 8.93 2.02 -31.87
C THR A 398 9.15 2.26 -30.39
N TYR A 399 10.21 1.68 -29.83
CA TYR A 399 10.61 1.97 -28.45
C TYR A 399 11.35 3.31 -28.35
N THR A 400 10.66 4.36 -27.89
CA THR A 400 11.26 5.69 -27.74
C THR A 400 11.60 5.99 -26.27
N VAL A 401 12.84 6.40 -26.02
CA VAL A 401 13.28 7.02 -24.76
C VAL A 401 13.23 8.53 -24.93
N LYS A 402 12.51 9.23 -24.04
CA LYS A 402 12.34 10.69 -24.10
C LYS A 402 12.96 11.34 -22.88
N ASN A 403 13.57 12.51 -23.05
CA ASN A 403 13.94 13.34 -21.91
C ASN A 403 12.72 14.10 -21.39
N VAL A 404 12.51 14.05 -20.08
CA VAL A 404 11.45 14.81 -19.41
C VAL A 404 12.01 15.66 -18.29
N THR A 405 11.47 16.87 -18.18
CA THR A 405 11.76 17.79 -17.08
C THR A 405 10.71 17.64 -16.00
N LYS A 406 11.16 17.45 -14.76
CA LYS A 406 10.32 17.34 -13.56
C LYS A 406 10.52 18.57 -12.69
N HIS A 407 9.41 19.21 -12.33
CA HIS A 407 9.37 20.35 -11.43
C HIS A 407 8.81 19.90 -10.09
N LEU A 408 9.57 20.11 -9.01
CA LEU A 408 9.19 19.75 -7.65
C LEU A 408 8.76 21.03 -6.92
N THR A 409 7.48 21.10 -6.54
CA THR A 409 6.92 22.25 -5.82
C THR A 409 7.16 22.21 -4.30
N ARG A 410 7.60 21.07 -3.75
CA ARG A 410 7.92 20.84 -2.31
C ARG A 410 6.87 21.39 -1.32
N ASN A 411 5.61 21.46 -1.73
CA ASN A 411 4.52 21.87 -0.86
C ASN A 411 3.99 20.66 -0.07
N TYR A 412 4.03 20.75 1.25
CA TYR A 412 3.53 19.70 2.14
C TYR A 412 2.06 19.95 2.50
N THR A 413 1.18 19.02 2.10
CA THR A 413 -0.27 19.20 2.17
C THR A 413 -0.97 18.22 3.13
N LYS A 414 -0.20 17.57 4.02
CA LYS A 414 -0.73 16.54 4.94
C LYS A 414 -0.82 17.01 6.41
N GLY A 415 -0.38 18.23 6.69
CA GLY A 415 -0.28 18.81 8.03
C GLY A 415 0.09 20.28 7.92
N ILE A 416 0.06 20.97 9.06
CA ILE A 416 0.42 22.39 9.18
C ILE A 416 1.87 22.46 9.63
N VAL A 417 2.75 22.97 8.76
CA VAL A 417 4.17 23.17 9.06
C VAL A 417 4.33 24.46 9.86
N THR A 418 4.91 24.39 11.05
CA THR A 418 5.20 25.57 11.87
C THR A 418 6.54 26.21 11.46
N ASP A 419 6.80 27.43 11.94
CA ASP A 419 8.06 28.14 11.66
C ASP A 419 9.31 27.37 12.14
N SER A 420 9.16 26.52 13.17
CA SER A 420 10.22 25.64 13.66
C SER A 420 10.45 24.40 12.80
N GLY A 421 9.60 24.14 11.80
CA GLY A 421 9.62 22.93 10.97
C GLY A 421 8.75 21.78 11.50
N VAL A 422 8.22 21.87 12.72
CA VAL A 422 7.33 20.84 13.28
C VAL A 422 6.02 20.78 12.48
N VAL A 423 5.55 19.57 12.18
CA VAL A 423 4.31 19.35 11.45
C VAL A 423 3.20 18.99 12.43
N LYS A 424 2.18 19.85 12.52
CA LYS A 424 0.96 19.58 13.30
C LYS A 424 -0.10 18.90 12.42
N PRO A 425 -0.92 18.00 12.98
CA PRO A 425 -2.02 17.40 12.24
C PRO A 425 -3.07 18.45 11.87
N ILE A 426 -3.81 18.19 10.80
CA ILE A 426 -4.95 19.03 10.41
C ILE A 426 -6.08 18.79 11.42
N SER A 427 -6.64 19.86 11.97
CA SER A 427 -7.83 19.80 12.81
C SER A 427 -9.08 19.95 11.95
N LEU A 428 -10.02 19.02 12.07
CA LEU A 428 -11.32 19.05 11.41
C LEU A 428 -12.40 19.39 12.44
N ALA A 429 -13.31 20.29 12.07
CA ALA A 429 -14.54 20.59 12.80
C ALA A 429 -15.75 20.11 11.97
N GLU A 430 -16.88 19.83 12.63
CA GLU A 430 -18.10 19.26 12.02
C GLU A 430 -18.52 19.92 10.70
N GLU A 431 -18.32 21.24 10.55
CA GLU A 431 -18.79 22.02 9.40
C GLU A 431 -18.06 21.74 8.08
N ASN A 432 -16.88 21.10 8.10
CA ASN A 432 -16.10 20.76 6.89
C ASN A 432 -16.14 19.25 6.55
N CYS A 433 -17.10 18.50 7.09
CA CYS A 433 -17.07 17.04 7.09
C CYS A 433 -17.60 16.36 5.83
N TYR A 434 -18.36 17.04 4.97
CA TYR A 434 -18.97 16.37 3.82
C TYR A 434 -17.91 15.98 2.77
N VAL A 435 -17.85 14.68 2.49
CA VAL A 435 -17.11 14.12 1.35
C VAL A 435 -18.07 14.19 0.17
N ASN A 436 -17.76 15.03 -0.83
CA ASN A 436 -18.20 14.78 -2.20
C ASN A 436 -17.17 13.89 -2.89
#